data_AF-A0A2W7A5E7-F1
#
_entry.id   AF-A0A2W7A5E7-F1
#
_cell.length_a   1.000
_cell.length_b   1.000
_cell.length_c   1.000
_cell.angle_alpha   90.00
_cell.angle_beta   90.00
_cell.angle_gamma   90.00
#
_symmetry.space_group_name_H-M   'P 1'
#
loop_
_entity.id
_entity.type
_entity.pdbx_description
1 polymer ?
#
loop_
_entity_poly.entity_id
_entity_poly.type
_entity_poly.pdbx_seq_one_letter_code
_entity_poly.pdbx_strand_id
1 'polypeptide(L)'
;MFSVISNRDMRTKSEKRGSSIGENFDFVAAEKQLIELLNLENLDQQVTQVPDCTRELEAAISAAIPLAYADPSESGDDAAHRFLQRVLYRINRLNLFWYDDLSHYKNERSLYLQWVRDRIESVWQAWELGQIDVKSLQQQNVAQTLRDWYEADLNPPVTENRRFLRENLDREGYRWLLAIASLDGLVEASRMSRILGGASNEVQAMLIRVLMEEYGNGRLARKHSTFFAKMMAEMNLNTKAEGYFDLAPWQLLASINHNFLLTECKRHFLRYNGGLTYFEIVGPSIYTDYLMAAQRLNLSEESSGYWELHIREDERHGLWMLQDVALPLAEQYPDNAWEILLGYAQEKYIGDRAGNAIIQCIKQATAPLPQISLA
;
A
#
# COMPACT_ATOMS: atom_id res chain seq x y z
N MET A 1 0.09 54.62 -27.27
CA MET A 1 0.37 55.02 -28.67
C MET A 1 1.87 54.88 -28.89
N PHE A 2 2.28 53.87 -29.66
CA PHE A 2 3.56 53.64 -30.37
C PHE A 2 4.88 53.97 -29.62
N SER A 3 5.85 53.08 -29.45
CA SER A 3 6.49 52.28 -30.50
C SER A 3 7.37 51.18 -29.93
N VAL A 4 7.41 50.10 -30.70
CA VAL A 4 8.29 48.92 -30.68
C VAL A 4 9.78 49.29 -30.71
N ILE A 5 10.60 48.58 -29.91
CA ILE A 5 11.98 48.24 -30.27
C ILE A 5 12.20 46.75 -29.96
N SER A 6 12.53 46.04 -31.04
CA SER A 6 12.94 44.65 -31.14
C SER A 6 14.17 44.35 -30.29
N ASN A 7 14.17 43.22 -29.56
CA ASN A 7 15.40 42.65 -29.03
C ASN A 7 15.62 41.23 -29.59
N ARG A 8 16.77 41.12 -30.24
CA ARG A 8 17.32 39.95 -30.92
C ARG A 8 17.58 38.80 -29.96
N ASP A 9 17.45 37.61 -30.54
CA ASP A 9 18.06 36.35 -30.12
C ASP A 9 19.42 36.54 -29.44
N MET A 10 19.50 36.15 -28.17
CA MET A 10 20.71 35.60 -27.59
C MET A 10 20.36 34.23 -27.00
N ARG A 11 20.47 33.20 -27.85
CA ARG A 11 20.69 31.82 -27.42
C ARG A 11 21.99 31.77 -26.62
N THR A 12 21.90 31.90 -25.30
CA THR A 12 22.94 31.41 -24.41
C THR A 12 22.73 29.90 -24.25
N LYS A 13 23.71 29.15 -24.75
CA LYS A 13 23.84 27.71 -24.54
C LYS A 13 23.77 27.45 -23.04
N SER A 14 22.70 26.77 -22.61
CA SER A 14 22.67 26.07 -21.33
C SER A 14 23.73 24.97 -21.42
N GLU A 15 24.89 25.24 -20.83
CA GLU A 15 25.88 24.22 -20.54
C GLU A 15 25.21 23.22 -19.59
N LYS A 16 24.93 22.03 -20.13
CA LYS A 16 24.71 20.81 -19.36
C LYS A 16 25.86 20.70 -18.36
N ARG A 17 25.61 21.13 -17.11
CA ARG A 17 26.39 20.66 -15.97
C ARG A 17 26.18 19.15 -15.93
N GLY A 18 27.18 18.43 -16.41
CA GLY A 18 27.27 16.99 -16.27
C GLY A 18 27.05 16.64 -14.81
N SER A 19 26.07 15.76 -14.59
CA SER A 19 25.87 15.01 -13.36
C SER A 19 27.23 14.50 -12.87
N SER A 20 27.73 15.11 -11.81
CA SER A 20 28.95 14.68 -11.14
C SER A 20 28.59 13.59 -10.13
N ILE A 21 29.04 12.38 -10.45
CA ILE A 21 29.40 11.31 -9.50
C ILE A 21 28.20 10.69 -8.78
N GLY A 22 27.63 9.65 -9.39
CA GLY A 22 26.79 8.70 -8.68
C GLY A 22 27.65 7.91 -7.70
N GLU A 23 27.64 8.32 -6.44
CA GLU A 23 27.89 7.38 -5.36
C GLU A 23 26.84 6.28 -5.49
N ASN A 24 27.28 5.08 -5.90
CA ASN A 24 26.42 3.91 -5.89
C ASN A 24 26.21 3.53 -4.43
N PHE A 25 25.18 4.10 -3.80
CA PHE A 25 24.85 3.82 -2.41
C PHE A 25 24.42 2.37 -2.27
N ASP A 26 25.02 1.66 -1.33
CA ASP A 26 24.68 0.28 -1.04
C ASP A 26 23.41 0.22 -0.17
N PHE A 27 22.25 0.29 -0.82
CA PHE A 27 20.96 0.12 -0.15
C PHE A 27 20.81 -1.25 0.51
N VAL A 28 21.52 -2.28 0.03
CA VAL A 28 21.49 -3.62 0.63
C VAL A 28 22.21 -3.61 1.99
N ALA A 29 23.38 -2.97 2.07
CA ALA A 29 24.08 -2.77 3.34
C ALA A 29 23.25 -1.95 4.33
N ALA A 30 22.62 -0.87 3.87
CA ALA A 30 21.74 -0.04 4.70
C ALA A 30 20.51 -0.81 5.23
N GLU A 31 19.86 -1.63 4.41
CA GLU A 31 18.77 -2.51 4.87
C GLU A 31 19.24 -3.53 5.90
N LYS A 32 20.45 -4.09 5.71
CA LYS A 32 21.03 -5.01 6.68
C LYS A 32 21.29 -4.31 8.02
N GLN A 33 21.85 -3.10 8.00
CA GLN A 33 22.03 -2.30 9.21
C GLN A 33 20.69 -2.02 9.91
N LEU A 34 19.61 -1.72 9.17
CA LEU A 34 18.28 -1.59 9.77
C LEU A 34 17.83 -2.87 10.48
N ILE A 35 18.02 -4.05 9.88
CA ILE A 35 17.66 -5.33 10.51
C ILE A 35 18.46 -5.56 11.79
N GLU A 36 19.74 -5.21 11.80
CA GLU A 36 20.59 -5.30 13.01
C GLU A 36 20.09 -4.34 14.10
N LEU A 37 19.77 -3.09 13.74
CA LEU A 37 19.22 -2.08 14.66
C LEU A 37 17.86 -2.49 15.24
N LEU A 38 16.97 -3.07 14.42
CA LEU A 38 15.66 -3.57 14.87
C LEU A 38 15.78 -4.63 15.98
N ASN A 39 16.87 -5.40 15.99
CA ASN A 39 17.14 -6.44 16.98
C ASN A 39 18.08 -5.99 18.11
N LEU A 40 18.55 -4.74 18.08
CA LEU A 40 19.52 -4.24 19.05
C LEU A 40 18.87 -3.97 20.41
N GLU A 41 19.50 -4.46 21.48
CA GLU A 41 19.08 -4.17 22.85
C GLU A 41 19.25 -2.69 23.18
N ASN A 42 18.20 -2.08 23.77
CA ASN A 42 18.20 -0.68 24.17
C ASN A 42 18.61 0.25 23.01
N LEU A 43 18.03 0.05 21.83
CA LEU A 43 18.37 0.77 20.59
C LEU A 43 18.56 2.27 20.79
N ASP A 44 17.61 2.95 21.42
CA ASP A 44 17.69 4.41 21.63
C ASP A 44 18.93 4.82 22.46
N GLN A 45 19.29 4.03 23.47
CA GLN A 45 20.49 4.26 24.27
C GLN A 45 21.76 4.04 23.43
N GLN A 46 21.79 2.99 22.61
CA GLN A 46 22.93 2.67 21.75
C GLN A 46 23.16 3.73 20.69
N VAL A 47 22.10 4.22 20.03
CA VAL A 47 22.19 5.32 19.07
C VAL A 47 22.70 6.59 19.74
N THR A 48 22.30 6.86 20.98
CA THR A 48 22.79 8.02 21.76
C THR A 48 24.27 7.89 22.13
N GLN A 49 24.73 6.69 22.51
CA GLN A 49 26.10 6.47 22.97
C GLN A 49 27.09 6.27 21.83
N VAL A 50 26.65 5.66 20.73
CA VAL A 50 27.47 5.34 19.55
C VAL A 50 26.70 5.77 18.30
N PRO A 51 26.61 7.08 17.97
CA PRO A 51 25.85 7.56 16.82
C PRO A 51 26.30 6.97 15.49
N ASP A 52 27.54 6.51 15.42
CA ASP A 52 28.11 5.85 14.25
C ASP A 52 27.46 4.52 13.88
N CYS A 53 26.69 3.89 14.79
CA CYS A 53 25.99 2.62 14.52
C CYS A 53 24.83 2.75 13.54
N THR A 54 24.38 3.98 13.24
CA THR A 54 23.28 4.27 12.29
C THR A 54 23.76 4.94 11.00
N ARG A 55 25.07 5.14 10.85
CA ARG A 55 25.65 5.98 9.80
C ARG A 55 25.29 5.54 8.39
N GLU A 56 25.32 4.24 8.12
CA GLU A 56 25.05 3.70 6.77
C GLU A 56 23.59 3.87 6.39
N LEU A 57 22.68 3.54 7.32
CA LEU A 57 21.24 3.69 7.16
C LEU A 57 20.87 5.16 6.94
N GLU A 58 21.36 6.06 7.79
CA GLU A 58 21.03 7.48 7.69
C GLU A 58 21.60 8.14 6.45
N ALA A 59 22.82 7.79 6.03
CA ALA A 59 23.41 8.28 4.79
C ALA A 59 22.61 7.80 3.57
N ALA A 60 22.25 6.51 3.53
CA ALA A 60 21.44 5.94 2.47
C ALA A 60 20.05 6.60 2.39
N ILE A 61 19.38 6.85 3.52
CA ILE A 61 18.09 7.57 3.55
C ILE A 61 18.26 8.99 3.03
N SER A 62 19.32 9.69 3.46
CA SER A 62 19.61 11.06 3.02
C SER A 62 19.80 11.15 1.50
N ALA A 63 20.47 10.17 0.91
CA ALA A 63 20.70 10.09 -0.53
C ALA A 63 19.45 9.65 -1.31
N ALA A 64 18.70 8.68 -0.77
CA ALA A 64 17.52 8.11 -1.43
C ALA A 64 16.34 9.09 -1.50
N ILE A 65 16.11 9.91 -0.48
CA ILE A 65 14.98 10.86 -0.43
C ILE A 65 14.90 11.76 -1.67
N PRO A 66 15.95 12.51 -2.06
CA PRO A 66 15.88 13.34 -3.26
C PRO A 66 15.82 12.52 -4.55
N LEU A 67 16.42 11.33 -4.60
CA LEU A 67 16.33 10.45 -5.77
C LEU A 67 14.90 9.93 -6.00
N ALA A 68 14.17 9.65 -4.92
CA ALA A 68 12.80 9.14 -4.98
C ALA A 68 11.76 10.27 -5.12
N TYR A 69 11.95 11.42 -4.45
CA TYR A 69 10.87 12.37 -4.18
C TYR A 69 11.18 13.84 -4.52
N ALA A 70 12.27 14.16 -5.24
CA ALA A 70 12.64 15.56 -5.52
C ALA A 70 11.59 16.34 -6.31
N ASP A 71 10.97 15.72 -7.33
CA ASP A 71 9.95 16.34 -8.17
C ASP A 71 8.67 15.47 -8.19
N PRO A 72 7.53 15.97 -7.70
CA PRO A 72 6.25 15.29 -7.82
C PRO A 72 5.81 15.00 -9.25
N SER A 73 6.32 15.73 -10.25
CA SER A 73 5.99 15.47 -11.66
C SER A 73 6.84 14.36 -12.30
N GLU A 74 7.89 13.90 -11.62
CA GLU A 74 8.74 12.81 -12.07
C GLU A 74 8.49 11.54 -11.24
N SER A 75 8.74 10.37 -11.85
CA SER A 75 8.54 9.08 -11.17
C SER A 75 9.59 8.79 -10.09
N GLY A 76 10.73 9.47 -10.10
CA GLY A 76 11.86 9.20 -9.20
C GLY A 76 12.61 7.90 -9.54
N ASP A 77 13.66 7.62 -8.78
CA ASP A 77 14.49 6.40 -8.91
C ASP A 77 13.84 5.19 -8.21
N ASP A 78 13.63 4.10 -8.96
CA ASP A 78 12.97 2.89 -8.47
C ASP A 78 13.71 2.19 -7.33
N ALA A 79 15.06 2.22 -7.32
CA ALA A 79 15.85 1.58 -6.27
C ALA A 79 15.76 2.38 -4.97
N ALA A 80 15.79 3.72 -5.06
CA ALA A 80 15.58 4.61 -3.92
C ALA A 80 14.17 4.47 -3.34
N HIS A 81 13.12 4.43 -4.17
CA HIS A 81 11.75 4.14 -3.73
C HIS A 81 11.68 2.81 -2.99
N ARG A 82 12.22 1.75 -3.61
CA ARG A 82 12.19 0.40 -3.02
C ARG A 82 12.89 0.35 -1.68
N PHE A 83 14.07 0.95 -1.55
CA PHE A 83 14.80 1.05 -0.30
C PHE A 83 13.96 1.75 0.78
N LEU A 84 13.47 2.96 0.51
CA LEU A 84 12.71 3.76 1.48
C LEU A 84 11.41 3.06 1.91
N GLN A 85 10.68 2.46 0.96
CA GLN A 85 9.44 1.73 1.26
C GLN A 85 9.68 0.44 2.05
N ARG A 86 10.83 -0.22 1.87
CA ARG A 86 11.23 -1.38 2.69
C ARG A 86 11.63 -0.96 4.10
N VAL A 87 12.31 0.17 4.27
CA VAL A 87 12.58 0.77 5.59
C VAL A 87 11.27 1.04 6.32
N LEU A 88 10.33 1.74 5.67
CA LEU A 88 9.01 2.01 6.24
C LEU A 88 8.26 0.74 6.62
N TYR A 89 8.20 -0.24 5.73
CA TYR A 89 7.49 -1.49 6.00
C TYR A 89 8.05 -2.22 7.22
N ARG A 90 9.39 -2.31 7.34
CA ARG A 90 10.06 -2.97 8.47
C ARG A 90 9.83 -2.26 9.81
N ILE A 91 9.62 -0.96 9.81
CA ILE A 91 9.22 -0.21 11.01
C ILE A 91 7.73 -0.42 11.27
N ASN A 92 6.89 -0.26 10.24
CA ASN A 92 5.43 -0.30 10.34
C ASN A 92 4.89 -1.68 10.71
N ARG A 93 5.58 -2.77 10.35
CA ARG A 93 5.20 -4.12 10.79
C ARG A 93 5.17 -4.27 12.30
N LEU A 94 5.93 -3.47 13.06
CA LEU A 94 5.92 -3.51 14.53
C LEU A 94 4.57 -3.07 15.13
N ASN A 95 3.70 -2.43 14.33
CA ASN A 95 2.34 -2.09 14.76
C ASN A 95 1.37 -3.29 14.76
N LEU A 96 1.79 -4.43 14.21
CA LEU A 96 1.00 -5.66 14.12
C LEU A 96 1.72 -6.81 14.84
N PHE A 97 0.97 -7.84 15.21
CA PHE A 97 1.50 -9.04 15.83
C PHE A 97 1.53 -10.22 14.85
N TRP A 98 2.70 -10.84 14.69
CA TRP A 98 3.01 -11.81 13.62
C TRP A 98 3.18 -13.25 14.11
N TYR A 99 3.08 -13.49 15.42
CA TYR A 99 3.32 -14.81 16.03
C TYR A 99 4.71 -15.40 15.73
N ASP A 100 5.71 -14.53 15.58
CA ASP A 100 7.13 -14.85 15.51
C ASP A 100 7.82 -14.59 16.86
N ASP A 101 9.16 -14.59 16.89
CA ASP A 101 9.92 -14.41 18.13
C ASP A 101 9.58 -13.05 18.78
N LEU A 102 9.25 -13.07 20.08
CA LEU A 102 8.93 -11.87 20.85
C LEU A 102 10.11 -10.86 20.87
N SER A 103 11.34 -11.31 20.62
CA SER A 103 12.49 -10.43 20.51
C SER A 103 12.39 -9.46 19.31
N HIS A 104 11.57 -9.74 18.30
CA HIS A 104 11.39 -8.87 17.15
C HIS A 104 10.61 -7.58 17.48
N TYR A 105 9.93 -7.50 18.63
CA TYR A 105 9.09 -6.35 19.03
C TYR A 105 9.78 -5.39 19.99
N LYS A 106 11.03 -5.66 20.40
CA LYS A 106 11.73 -4.93 21.49
C LYS A 106 11.84 -3.43 21.24
N ASN A 107 11.88 -3.04 19.97
CA ASN A 107 12.04 -1.66 19.55
C ASN A 107 10.74 -1.03 19.00
N GLU A 108 9.57 -1.63 19.22
CA GLU A 108 8.26 -1.12 18.73
C GLU A 108 7.95 0.32 19.22
N ARG A 109 8.57 0.74 20.33
CA ARG A 109 8.42 2.10 20.90
C ARG A 109 9.69 2.96 20.79
N SER A 110 10.65 2.58 19.95
CA SER A 110 11.90 3.31 19.80
C SER A 110 11.68 4.71 19.22
N LEU A 111 12.27 5.71 19.88
CA LEU A 111 12.28 7.10 19.40
C LEU A 111 13.14 7.26 18.14
N TYR A 112 14.23 6.50 18.03
CA TYR A 112 15.05 6.47 16.83
C TYR A 112 14.27 5.95 15.61
N LEU A 113 13.57 4.81 15.75
CA LEU A 113 12.78 4.27 14.64
C LEU A 113 11.62 5.20 14.26
N GLN A 114 10.98 5.84 15.26
CA GLN A 114 10.02 6.90 15.00
C GLN A 114 10.64 8.03 14.18
N TRP A 115 11.82 8.53 14.56
CA TRP A 115 12.51 9.60 13.83
C TRP A 115 12.84 9.18 12.38
N VAL A 116 13.32 7.94 12.18
CA VAL A 116 13.58 7.39 10.83
C VAL A 116 12.31 7.37 9.99
N ARG A 117 11.22 6.81 10.54
CA ARG A 117 9.92 6.75 9.86
C ARG A 117 9.43 8.14 9.49
N ASP A 118 9.33 9.04 10.45
CA ASP A 118 8.77 10.38 10.27
C ASP A 118 9.59 11.19 9.24
N ARG A 119 10.91 10.99 9.19
CA ARG A 119 11.82 11.59 8.20
C ARG A 119 11.50 11.16 6.76
N ILE A 120 11.15 9.89 6.55
CA ILE A 120 10.81 9.36 5.23
C ILE A 120 9.35 9.70 4.89
N GLU A 121 8.41 9.44 5.80
CA GLU A 121 6.98 9.65 5.58
C GLU A 121 6.65 11.11 5.28
N SER A 122 7.30 12.07 5.95
CA SER A 122 7.01 13.50 5.73
C SER A 122 7.26 13.94 4.29
N VAL A 123 8.38 13.51 3.68
CA VAL A 123 8.72 13.88 2.30
C VAL A 123 7.91 13.05 1.31
N TRP A 124 7.76 11.76 1.57
CA TRP A 124 6.97 10.86 0.73
C TRP A 124 5.49 11.29 0.65
N GLN A 125 4.87 11.65 1.77
CA GLN A 125 3.48 12.12 1.78
C GLN A 125 3.29 13.44 1.04
N ALA A 126 4.26 14.36 1.13
CA ALA A 126 4.23 15.58 0.34
C ALA A 126 4.29 15.27 -1.17
N TRP A 127 5.12 14.31 -1.56
CA TRP A 127 5.21 13.84 -2.95
C TRP A 127 3.92 13.16 -3.42
N GLU A 128 3.33 12.25 -2.65
CA GLU A 128 2.04 11.61 -3.02
C GLU A 128 0.89 12.62 -3.10
N LEU A 129 0.85 13.62 -2.21
CA LEU A 129 -0.15 14.69 -2.28
C LEU A 129 0.04 15.57 -3.52
N GLY A 130 1.27 15.74 -4.00
CA GLY A 130 1.58 16.47 -5.22
C GLY A 130 1.01 15.81 -6.49
N GLN A 131 0.66 14.52 -6.43
CA GLN A 131 0.07 13.77 -7.54
C GLN A 131 -1.45 13.97 -7.68
N ILE A 132 -2.11 14.57 -6.67
CA ILE A 132 -3.57 14.68 -6.59
C ILE A 132 -3.97 16.15 -6.63
N ASP A 133 -4.99 16.50 -7.43
CA ASP A 133 -5.57 17.85 -7.42
C ASP A 133 -6.48 18.05 -6.19
N VAL A 134 -5.84 18.27 -5.04
CA VAL A 134 -6.51 18.52 -3.76
C VAL A 134 -7.46 19.72 -3.83
N LYS A 135 -7.09 20.77 -4.58
CA LYS A 135 -7.91 21.98 -4.71
C LYS A 135 -9.22 21.69 -5.41
N SER A 136 -9.20 20.85 -6.45
CA SER A 136 -10.42 20.39 -7.11
C SER A 136 -11.30 19.59 -6.15
N LEU A 137 -10.74 18.64 -5.38
CA LEU A 137 -11.49 17.84 -4.40
C LEU A 137 -12.18 18.70 -3.33
N GLN A 138 -11.50 19.74 -2.83
CA GLN A 138 -12.05 20.68 -1.84
C GLN A 138 -13.26 21.48 -2.33
N GLN A 139 -13.46 21.57 -3.66
CA GLN A 139 -14.56 22.32 -4.27
C GLN A 139 -15.76 21.42 -4.66
N GLN A 140 -15.62 20.09 -4.52
CA GLN A 140 -16.65 19.13 -4.91
C GLN A 140 -17.81 19.07 -3.92
N ASN A 141 -18.99 18.70 -4.43
CA ASN A 141 -20.07 18.23 -3.56
C ASN A 141 -19.78 16.79 -3.14
N VAL A 142 -19.23 16.62 -1.93
CA VAL A 142 -18.75 15.32 -1.44
C VAL A 142 -19.80 14.22 -1.56
N ALA A 143 -21.04 14.47 -1.14
CA ALA A 143 -22.08 13.46 -1.14
C ALA A 143 -22.48 13.05 -2.57
N GLN A 144 -22.56 13.99 -3.51
CA GLN A 144 -22.83 13.67 -4.92
C GLN A 144 -21.64 12.93 -5.54
N THR A 145 -20.42 13.42 -5.35
CA THR A 145 -19.20 12.82 -5.89
C THR A 145 -19.00 11.38 -5.42
N LEU A 146 -19.27 11.07 -4.14
CA LEU A 146 -19.20 9.70 -3.63
C LEU A 146 -20.20 8.76 -4.32
N ARG A 147 -21.42 9.23 -4.61
CA ARG A 147 -22.41 8.43 -5.35
C ARG A 147 -21.99 8.24 -6.81
N ASP A 148 -21.49 9.27 -7.46
CA ASP A 148 -21.01 9.19 -8.85
C ASP A 148 -19.82 8.22 -8.96
N TRP A 149 -18.89 8.26 -7.99
CA TRP A 149 -17.75 7.34 -7.93
C TRP A 149 -18.17 5.91 -7.61
N TYR A 150 -19.13 5.71 -6.70
CA TYR A 150 -19.71 4.38 -6.44
C TYR A 150 -20.23 3.75 -7.73
N GLU A 151 -21.06 4.46 -8.50
CA GLU A 151 -21.61 3.93 -9.75
C GLU A 151 -20.51 3.64 -10.80
N ALA A 152 -19.48 4.48 -10.87
CA ALA A 152 -18.37 4.30 -11.81
C ALA A 152 -17.46 3.13 -11.45
N ASP A 153 -17.21 2.90 -10.15
CA ASP A 153 -16.22 1.94 -9.66
C ASP A 153 -16.82 0.62 -9.18
N LEU A 154 -18.16 0.49 -9.13
CA LEU A 154 -18.83 -0.79 -8.87
C LEU A 154 -18.55 -1.80 -10.00
N ASN A 155 -18.56 -1.34 -11.25
CA ASN A 155 -18.32 -2.17 -12.44
C ASN A 155 -17.42 -1.46 -13.46
N PRO A 156 -16.14 -1.19 -13.13
CA PRO A 156 -15.27 -0.42 -13.99
C PRO A 156 -14.98 -1.19 -15.29
N PRO A 157 -14.70 -0.47 -16.40
CA PRO A 157 -14.34 -1.10 -17.66
C PRO A 157 -13.16 -2.07 -17.56
N VAL A 158 -13.16 -3.08 -18.41
CA VAL A 158 -12.06 -4.06 -18.49
C VAL A 158 -10.87 -3.43 -19.22
N THR A 159 -9.82 -3.10 -18.48
CA THR A 159 -8.55 -2.61 -19.03
C THR A 159 -7.74 -3.74 -19.68
N GLU A 160 -6.68 -3.41 -20.42
CA GLU A 160 -5.76 -4.41 -20.99
C GLU A 160 -5.12 -5.28 -19.89
N ASN A 161 -4.76 -4.67 -18.77
CA ASN A 161 -4.18 -5.37 -17.62
C ASN A 161 -5.17 -6.35 -16.98
N ARG A 162 -6.43 -5.93 -16.79
CA ARG A 162 -7.51 -6.82 -16.32
C ARG A 162 -7.79 -7.95 -17.31
N ARG A 163 -7.77 -7.65 -18.61
CA ARG A 163 -7.87 -8.66 -19.67
C ARG A 163 -6.73 -9.67 -19.62
N PHE A 164 -5.49 -9.20 -19.47
CA PHE A 164 -4.33 -10.06 -19.30
C PHE A 164 -4.49 -11.02 -18.12
N LEU A 165 -4.90 -10.52 -16.95
CA LEU A 165 -5.14 -11.34 -15.75
C LEU A 165 -6.16 -12.46 -16.02
N ARG A 166 -7.36 -12.11 -16.50
CA ARG A 166 -8.44 -13.09 -16.66
C ARG A 166 -8.21 -14.07 -17.83
N GLU A 167 -7.73 -13.59 -18.99
CA GLU A 167 -7.65 -14.37 -20.22
C GLU A 167 -6.27 -15.01 -20.47
N ASN A 168 -5.17 -14.38 -20.04
CA ASN A 168 -3.83 -14.71 -20.53
C ASN A 168 -2.84 -15.15 -19.43
N LEU A 169 -3.13 -14.88 -18.15
CA LEU A 169 -2.25 -15.23 -17.03
C LEU A 169 -2.05 -16.76 -16.97
N ASP A 170 -0.82 -17.24 -17.10
CA ASP A 170 -0.54 -18.67 -17.01
C ASP A 170 -0.41 -19.13 -15.54
N ARG A 171 -0.18 -20.43 -15.35
CA ARG A 171 -0.11 -21.01 -14.01
C ARG A 171 1.02 -20.40 -13.17
N GLU A 172 2.18 -20.15 -13.76
CA GLU A 172 3.30 -19.56 -13.03
C GLU A 172 3.06 -18.08 -12.74
N GLY A 173 2.50 -17.33 -13.69
CA GLY A 173 2.06 -15.95 -13.47
C GLY A 173 1.02 -15.82 -12.36
N TYR A 174 0.09 -16.78 -12.25
CA TYR A 174 -0.85 -16.84 -11.13
C TYR A 174 -0.15 -17.13 -9.81
N ARG A 175 0.86 -18.00 -9.80
CA ARG A 175 1.70 -18.22 -8.62
C ARG A 175 2.42 -16.94 -8.19
N TRP A 176 2.98 -16.19 -9.14
CA TRP A 176 3.61 -14.89 -8.87
C TRP A 176 2.62 -13.88 -8.31
N LEU A 177 1.41 -13.81 -8.87
CA LEU A 177 0.33 -12.96 -8.36
C LEU A 177 0.04 -13.29 -6.89
N LEU A 178 -0.19 -14.56 -6.56
CA LEU A 178 -0.46 -14.98 -5.18
C LEU A 178 0.71 -14.73 -4.24
N ALA A 179 1.94 -14.99 -4.68
CA ALA A 179 3.15 -14.75 -3.90
C ALA A 179 3.28 -13.27 -3.54
N ILE A 180 3.10 -12.36 -4.49
CA ILE A 180 3.18 -10.91 -4.23
C ILE A 180 1.98 -10.44 -3.40
N ALA A 181 0.76 -10.86 -3.73
CA ALA A 181 -0.46 -10.50 -3.00
C ALA A 181 -0.47 -11.04 -1.56
N SER A 182 0.32 -12.07 -1.24
CA SER A 182 0.42 -12.65 0.10
C SER A 182 0.87 -11.68 1.18
N LEU A 183 1.56 -10.59 0.81
CA LEU A 183 1.94 -9.54 1.75
C LEU A 183 0.73 -8.86 2.40
N ASP A 184 -0.42 -8.87 1.72
CA ASP A 184 -1.66 -8.32 2.24
C ASP A 184 -2.69 -9.41 2.56
N GLY A 185 -2.92 -10.36 1.64
CA GLY A 185 -3.95 -11.38 1.79
C GLY A 185 -3.77 -12.29 3.02
N LEU A 186 -2.54 -12.53 3.48
CA LEU A 186 -2.30 -13.33 4.70
C LEU A 186 -2.57 -12.57 6.00
N VAL A 187 -2.58 -11.24 5.95
CA VAL A 187 -2.76 -10.34 7.11
C VAL A 187 -3.96 -9.40 6.95
N GLU A 188 -4.85 -9.74 6.04
CA GLU A 188 -6.05 -8.99 5.69
C GLU A 188 -6.84 -8.49 6.92
N ALA A 189 -7.35 -7.27 6.77
CA ALA A 189 -8.09 -6.49 7.76
C ALA A 189 -7.33 -6.15 9.06
N SER A 190 -6.07 -6.58 9.23
CA SER A 190 -5.29 -6.29 10.45
C SER A 190 -5.09 -4.78 10.66
N ARG A 191 -4.87 -4.01 9.59
CA ARG A 191 -4.71 -2.56 9.67
C ARG A 191 -6.02 -1.84 10.05
N MET A 192 -7.16 -2.33 9.58
CA MET A 192 -8.47 -1.79 9.96
C MET A 192 -8.71 -1.83 11.47
N SER A 193 -8.23 -2.87 12.16
CA SER A 193 -8.35 -2.98 13.62
C SER A 193 -7.79 -1.77 14.38
N ARG A 194 -6.80 -1.07 13.81
CA ARG A 194 -6.07 0.04 14.40
C ARG A 194 -6.87 1.34 14.49
N ILE A 195 -7.96 1.47 13.74
CA ILE A 195 -8.84 2.65 13.75
C ILE A 195 -10.08 2.47 14.62
N LEU A 196 -10.30 1.28 15.20
CA LEU A 196 -11.53 0.96 15.93
C LEU A 196 -11.46 1.25 17.44
N GLY A 197 -10.31 1.67 17.97
CA GLY A 197 -10.20 2.10 19.36
C GLY A 197 -10.77 3.52 19.55
N GLY A 198 -11.75 3.70 20.44
CA GLY A 198 -12.33 5.03 20.73
C GLY A 198 -13.76 4.98 21.24
N ALA A 199 -14.44 6.13 21.22
CA ALA A 199 -15.85 6.24 21.55
C ALA A 199 -16.75 5.77 20.39
N SER A 200 -17.82 5.06 20.72
CA SER A 200 -18.68 4.41 19.73
C SER A 200 -19.87 5.25 19.28
N ASN A 201 -20.13 5.16 17.98
CA ASN A 201 -21.32 5.63 17.28
C ASN A 201 -21.69 4.61 16.19
N GLU A 202 -22.75 4.88 15.41
CA GLU A 202 -23.22 3.98 14.36
C GLU A 202 -22.15 3.68 13.30
N VAL A 203 -21.34 4.67 12.92
CA VAL A 203 -20.21 4.48 12.00
C VAL A 203 -19.21 3.48 12.58
N GLN A 204 -18.81 3.62 13.85
CA GLN A 204 -17.89 2.69 14.49
C GLN A 204 -18.48 1.28 14.61
N ALA A 205 -19.78 1.16 14.89
CA ALA A 205 -20.48 -0.13 14.93
C ALA A 205 -20.49 -0.82 13.55
N MET A 206 -20.69 -0.06 12.46
CA MET A 206 -20.61 -0.59 11.10
C MET A 206 -19.19 -1.04 10.73
N LEU A 207 -18.17 -0.25 11.06
CA LEU A 207 -16.78 -0.64 10.83
C LEU A 207 -16.38 -1.89 11.61
N ILE A 208 -16.87 -2.06 12.84
CA ILE A 208 -16.69 -3.30 13.60
C ILE A 208 -17.37 -4.48 12.91
N ARG A 209 -18.56 -4.29 12.35
CA ARG A 209 -19.28 -5.33 11.61
C ARG A 209 -18.48 -5.79 10.39
N VAL A 210 -17.99 -4.86 9.58
CA VAL A 210 -17.11 -5.17 8.43
C VAL A 210 -15.89 -5.96 8.92
N LEU A 211 -15.17 -5.48 9.95
CA LEU A 211 -14.02 -6.20 10.50
C LEU A 211 -14.38 -7.61 10.98
N MET A 212 -15.55 -7.80 11.61
CA MET A 212 -16.00 -9.11 12.07
C MET A 212 -16.24 -10.07 10.91
N GLU A 213 -16.79 -9.59 9.79
CA GLU A 213 -16.99 -10.38 8.57
C GLU A 213 -15.62 -10.80 7.99
N GLU A 214 -14.67 -9.86 7.85
CA GLU A 214 -13.27 -10.14 7.42
C GLU A 214 -12.54 -11.17 8.31
N TYR A 215 -12.83 -11.14 9.61
CA TYR A 215 -12.27 -12.07 10.59
C TYR A 215 -13.05 -13.40 10.70
N GLY A 216 -13.97 -13.68 9.77
CA GLY A 216 -14.74 -14.92 9.78
C GLY A 216 -15.61 -15.07 11.03
N ASN A 217 -16.08 -13.96 11.58
CA ASN A 217 -16.76 -13.84 12.87
C ASN A 217 -15.95 -14.48 14.03
N GLY A 218 -14.62 -14.31 14.00
CA GLY A 218 -13.70 -14.82 15.02
C GLY A 218 -13.37 -16.32 14.90
N ARG A 219 -13.82 -16.98 13.83
CA ARG A 219 -13.51 -18.40 13.59
C ARG A 219 -12.36 -18.49 12.59
N LEU A 220 -11.18 -18.94 13.03
CA LEU A 220 -9.99 -19.02 12.20
C LEU A 220 -10.23 -19.75 10.86
N ALA A 221 -10.94 -20.88 10.90
CA ALA A 221 -11.30 -21.65 9.69
C ALA A 221 -12.18 -20.89 8.68
N ARG A 222 -12.76 -19.75 9.08
CA ARG A 222 -13.56 -18.84 8.24
C ARG A 222 -12.92 -17.47 8.06
N LYS A 223 -11.77 -17.18 8.69
CA LYS A 223 -11.03 -15.94 8.45
C LYS A 223 -10.62 -15.92 6.98
N HIS A 224 -10.80 -14.77 6.32
CA HIS A 224 -10.51 -14.65 4.89
C HIS A 224 -9.08 -15.06 4.55
N SER A 225 -8.09 -14.64 5.35
CA SER A 225 -6.70 -15.07 5.20
C SER A 225 -6.45 -16.59 5.27
N THR A 226 -7.33 -17.38 5.89
CA THR A 226 -7.27 -18.85 5.87
C THR A 226 -7.62 -19.40 4.47
N PHE A 227 -8.60 -18.81 3.79
CA PHE A 227 -8.90 -19.17 2.40
C PHE A 227 -7.76 -18.76 1.47
N PHE A 228 -7.16 -17.58 1.69
CA PHE A 228 -5.98 -17.16 0.94
C PHE A 228 -4.81 -18.14 1.10
N ALA A 229 -4.52 -18.57 2.33
CA ALA A 229 -3.47 -19.56 2.61
C ALA A 229 -3.74 -20.92 1.94
N LYS A 230 -5.00 -21.39 1.89
CA LYS A 230 -5.37 -22.63 1.19
C LYS A 230 -5.08 -22.53 -0.32
N MET A 231 -5.47 -21.41 -0.93
CA MET A 231 -5.21 -21.15 -2.35
C MET A 231 -3.71 -21.15 -2.66
N MET A 232 -2.90 -20.52 -1.80
CA MET A 232 -1.45 -20.57 -1.89
C MET A 232 -0.90 -22.00 -1.79
N ALA A 233 -1.41 -22.80 -0.83
CA ALA A 233 -0.96 -24.18 -0.61
C ALA A 233 -1.25 -25.09 -1.82
N GLU A 234 -2.42 -24.97 -2.46
CA GLU A 234 -2.73 -25.71 -3.70
C GLU A 234 -1.76 -25.37 -4.84
N MET A 235 -1.28 -24.13 -4.85
CA MET A 235 -0.30 -23.63 -5.80
C MET A 235 1.17 -23.91 -5.38
N ASN A 236 1.37 -24.75 -4.36
CA ASN A 236 2.67 -25.10 -3.78
C ASN A 236 3.50 -23.86 -3.43
N LEU A 237 2.85 -22.89 -2.77
CA LEU A 237 3.48 -21.67 -2.25
C LEU A 237 3.63 -21.75 -0.74
N ASN A 238 4.61 -21.02 -0.22
CA ASN A 238 4.82 -20.86 1.20
C ASN A 238 3.74 -19.93 1.77
N THR A 239 3.03 -20.37 2.81
CA THR A 239 1.92 -19.61 3.42
C THR A 239 2.35 -18.80 4.65
N LYS A 240 3.65 -18.69 4.94
CA LYS A 240 4.17 -17.83 6.00
C LYS A 240 4.02 -16.38 5.58
N ALA A 241 3.42 -15.57 6.45
CA ALA A 241 3.36 -14.13 6.25
C ALA A 241 4.76 -13.56 5.96
N GLU A 242 4.83 -12.58 5.05
CA GLU A 242 6.07 -11.96 4.58
C GLU A 242 7.07 -12.90 3.86
N GLY A 243 6.72 -14.17 3.59
CA GLY A 243 7.65 -15.13 2.96
C GLY A 243 8.19 -14.66 1.62
N TYR A 244 7.38 -13.93 0.85
CA TYR A 244 7.73 -13.40 -0.47
C TYR A 244 8.05 -11.90 -0.47
N PHE A 245 8.41 -11.32 0.68
CA PHE A 245 8.66 -9.88 0.84
C PHE A 245 9.64 -9.30 -0.21
N ASP A 246 10.66 -10.06 -0.61
CA ASP A 246 11.65 -9.58 -1.57
C ASP A 246 11.13 -9.44 -3.02
N LEU A 247 9.99 -10.07 -3.34
CA LEU A 247 9.33 -9.94 -4.64
C LEU A 247 8.50 -8.66 -4.75
N ALA A 248 8.21 -7.99 -3.63
CA ALA A 248 7.31 -6.85 -3.62
C ALA A 248 7.91 -5.65 -4.38
N PRO A 249 7.21 -5.13 -5.42
CA PRO A 249 7.59 -3.88 -6.04
C PRO A 249 7.34 -2.72 -5.05
N TRP A 250 8.08 -1.62 -5.19
CA TRP A 250 7.97 -0.49 -4.25
C TRP A 250 6.57 0.12 -4.25
N GLN A 251 5.86 0.05 -5.39
CA GLN A 251 4.50 0.55 -5.56
C GLN A 251 3.50 -0.17 -4.65
N LEU A 252 3.65 -1.49 -4.49
CA LEU A 252 2.85 -2.27 -3.55
C LEU A 252 3.20 -1.92 -2.10
N LEU A 253 4.50 -1.81 -1.79
CA LEU A 253 4.92 -1.41 -0.45
C LEU A 253 4.43 0.00 -0.10
N ALA A 254 4.40 0.93 -1.06
CA ALA A 254 3.84 2.26 -0.90
C ALA A 254 2.34 2.21 -0.59
N SER A 255 1.56 1.36 -1.26
CA SER A 255 0.14 1.13 -0.93
C SER A 255 -0.03 0.63 0.52
N ILE A 256 0.76 -0.38 0.93
CA ILE A 256 0.69 -0.95 2.28
C ILE A 256 1.10 0.08 3.35
N ASN A 257 2.22 0.78 3.13
CA ASN A 257 2.70 1.82 4.04
C ASN A 257 1.75 3.00 4.11
N HIS A 258 1.03 3.31 3.02
CA HIS A 258 0.04 4.38 3.02
C HIS A 258 -1.09 4.04 3.97
N ASN A 259 -1.58 2.80 3.90
CA ASN A 259 -2.60 2.30 4.81
C ASN A 259 -2.13 2.28 6.28
N PHE A 260 -0.87 1.90 6.55
CA PHE A 260 -0.28 2.01 7.90
C PHE A 260 -0.30 3.45 8.43
N LEU A 261 0.17 4.42 7.64
CA LEU A 261 0.14 5.83 8.03
C LEU A 261 -1.29 6.29 8.37
N LEU A 262 -2.26 5.97 7.50
CA LEU A 262 -3.64 6.42 7.69
C LEU A 262 -4.30 5.79 8.93
N THR A 263 -3.91 4.57 9.30
CA THR A 263 -4.51 3.83 10.42
C THR A 263 -3.88 4.18 11.77
N GLU A 264 -2.58 4.48 11.81
CA GLU A 264 -1.90 4.89 13.03
C GLU A 264 -2.14 6.36 13.38
N CYS A 265 -2.39 7.23 12.40
CA CYS A 265 -2.66 8.65 12.61
C CYS A 265 -4.17 8.96 12.61
N LYS A 266 -4.78 9.13 13.80
CA LYS A 266 -6.23 9.38 13.94
C LYS A 266 -6.74 10.65 13.25
N ARG A 267 -5.85 11.62 12.98
CA ARG A 267 -6.15 12.79 12.13
C ARG A 267 -6.59 12.38 10.72
N HIS A 268 -6.17 11.22 10.24
CA HIS A 268 -6.47 10.69 8.92
C HIS A 268 -7.68 9.75 8.89
N PHE A 269 -8.49 9.73 9.96
CA PHE A 269 -9.66 8.83 10.04
C PHE A 269 -10.62 8.98 8.84
N LEU A 270 -10.94 10.21 8.42
CA LEU A 270 -11.80 10.44 7.23
C LEU A 270 -11.13 9.93 5.94
N ARG A 271 -9.84 10.21 5.78
CA ARG A 271 -9.02 9.78 4.65
C ARG A 271 -8.94 8.25 4.57
N TYR A 272 -8.72 7.55 5.69
CA TYR A 272 -8.74 6.09 5.73
C TYR A 272 -10.09 5.53 5.29
N ASN A 273 -11.19 6.03 5.85
CA ASN A 273 -12.52 5.52 5.53
C ASN A 273 -12.94 5.82 4.09
N GLY A 274 -12.45 6.91 3.50
CA GLY A 274 -12.59 7.17 2.06
C GLY A 274 -11.88 6.13 1.20
N GLY A 275 -10.63 5.78 1.55
CA GLY A 275 -9.87 4.73 0.87
C GLY A 275 -10.52 3.36 1.03
N LEU A 276 -10.93 3.00 2.25
CA LEU A 276 -11.65 1.75 2.51
C LEU A 276 -12.97 1.69 1.72
N THR A 277 -13.68 2.81 1.59
CA THR A 277 -14.91 2.86 0.77
C THR A 277 -14.63 2.51 -0.69
N TYR A 278 -13.59 3.07 -1.30
CA TYR A 278 -13.18 2.69 -2.65
C TYR A 278 -12.84 1.19 -2.75
N PHE A 279 -12.05 0.69 -1.81
CA PHE A 279 -11.60 -0.70 -1.78
C PHE A 279 -12.78 -1.69 -1.77
N GLU A 280 -13.74 -1.48 -0.86
CA GLU A 280 -14.93 -2.34 -0.74
C GLU A 280 -15.88 -2.23 -1.95
N ILE A 281 -15.88 -1.09 -2.66
CA ILE A 281 -16.70 -0.92 -3.89
C ILE A 281 -16.07 -1.66 -5.07
N VAL A 282 -14.76 -1.50 -5.29
CA VAL A 282 -14.07 -2.01 -6.49
C VAL A 282 -13.66 -3.47 -6.36
N GLY A 283 -13.45 -3.95 -5.13
CA GLY A 283 -12.96 -5.29 -4.79
C GLY A 283 -13.62 -6.42 -5.58
N PRO A 284 -14.95 -6.58 -5.53
CA PRO A 284 -15.67 -7.62 -6.29
C PRO A 284 -15.31 -7.69 -7.77
N SER A 285 -15.18 -6.54 -8.42
CA SER A 285 -14.88 -6.45 -9.84
C SER A 285 -13.46 -6.94 -10.14
N ILE A 286 -12.49 -6.62 -9.28
CA ILE A 286 -11.11 -7.07 -9.42
C ILE A 286 -11.00 -8.57 -9.10
N TYR A 287 -11.62 -9.03 -8.02
CA TYR A 287 -11.58 -10.44 -7.61
C TYR A 287 -12.26 -11.37 -8.61
N THR A 288 -13.25 -10.88 -9.36
CA THR A 288 -13.83 -11.60 -10.50
C THR A 288 -12.76 -11.98 -11.53
N ASP A 289 -11.76 -11.12 -11.77
CA ASP A 289 -10.70 -11.39 -12.74
C ASP A 289 -9.75 -12.49 -12.27
N TYR A 290 -9.43 -12.47 -10.98
CA TYR A 290 -8.62 -13.51 -10.35
C TYR A 290 -9.35 -14.84 -10.27
N LEU A 291 -10.65 -14.83 -10.02
CA LEU A 291 -11.50 -16.02 -10.05
C LEU A 291 -11.56 -16.63 -11.45
N MET A 292 -11.79 -15.82 -12.49
CA MET A 292 -11.79 -16.29 -13.88
C MET A 292 -10.45 -16.93 -14.27
N ALA A 293 -9.33 -16.32 -13.84
CA ALA A 293 -8.01 -16.91 -14.03
C ALA A 293 -7.86 -18.24 -13.28
N ALA A 294 -8.28 -18.31 -12.01
CA ALA A 294 -8.25 -19.53 -11.21
C ALA A 294 -9.02 -20.68 -11.86
N GLN A 295 -10.23 -20.41 -12.35
CA GLN A 295 -11.09 -21.39 -13.03
C GLN A 295 -10.47 -21.88 -14.33
N ARG A 296 -9.94 -20.98 -15.17
CA ARG A 296 -9.21 -21.35 -16.40
C ARG A 296 -8.00 -22.24 -16.11
N LEU A 297 -7.35 -22.03 -14.97
CA LEU A 297 -6.20 -22.80 -14.51
C LEU A 297 -6.57 -24.08 -13.74
N ASN A 298 -7.87 -24.40 -13.64
CA ASN A 298 -8.44 -25.57 -12.96
C ASN A 298 -8.05 -25.66 -11.47
N LEU A 299 -8.04 -24.54 -10.76
CA LEU A 299 -7.96 -24.55 -9.30
C LEU A 299 -9.26 -25.15 -8.72
N SER A 300 -9.16 -25.81 -7.57
CA SER A 300 -10.32 -26.38 -6.88
C SER A 300 -11.26 -25.28 -6.37
N GLU A 301 -12.56 -25.61 -6.25
CA GLU A 301 -13.57 -24.70 -5.66
C GLU A 301 -13.19 -24.28 -4.23
N GLU A 302 -12.54 -25.17 -3.46
CA GLU A 302 -12.10 -24.84 -2.10
C GLU A 302 -11.00 -23.76 -2.10
N SER A 303 -10.11 -23.77 -3.10
CA SER A 303 -9.03 -22.80 -3.24
C SER A 303 -9.45 -21.52 -3.96
N SER A 304 -10.42 -21.57 -4.87
CA SER A 304 -11.03 -20.35 -5.42
C SER A 304 -11.98 -19.65 -4.43
N GLY A 305 -12.29 -20.32 -3.31
CA GLY A 305 -13.21 -19.85 -2.28
C GLY A 305 -12.86 -18.48 -1.68
N TYR A 306 -11.60 -18.05 -1.69
CA TYR A 306 -11.22 -16.70 -1.25
C TYR A 306 -11.85 -15.61 -2.15
N TRP A 307 -11.76 -15.75 -3.47
CA TRP A 307 -12.33 -14.78 -4.40
C TRP A 307 -13.85 -14.84 -4.41
N GLU A 308 -14.42 -16.05 -4.38
CA GLU A 308 -15.87 -16.24 -4.35
C GLU A 308 -16.52 -15.70 -3.07
N LEU A 309 -15.79 -15.74 -1.94
CA LEU A 309 -16.26 -15.16 -0.69
C LEU A 309 -16.39 -13.64 -0.81
N HIS A 310 -15.33 -12.96 -1.27
CA HIS A 310 -15.34 -11.50 -1.47
C HIS A 310 -16.37 -11.07 -2.51
N ILE A 311 -16.50 -11.79 -3.63
CA ILE A 311 -17.53 -11.47 -4.64
C ILE A 311 -18.95 -11.56 -4.06
N ARG A 312 -19.23 -12.54 -3.18
CA ARG A 312 -20.57 -12.73 -2.61
C ARG A 312 -20.88 -11.81 -1.45
N GLU A 313 -19.91 -11.55 -0.58
CA GLU A 313 -20.13 -10.78 0.65
C GLU A 313 -19.92 -9.26 0.43
N ASP A 314 -19.00 -8.85 -0.45
CA ASP A 314 -18.57 -7.45 -0.55
C ASP A 314 -19.49 -6.57 -1.39
N GLU A 315 -20.42 -7.12 -2.19
CA GLU A 315 -21.48 -6.29 -2.81
C GLU A 315 -22.26 -5.50 -1.75
N ARG A 316 -22.37 -6.05 -0.52
CA ARG A 316 -22.97 -5.34 0.62
C ARG A 316 -21.97 -4.41 1.30
N HIS A 317 -20.69 -4.78 1.40
CA HIS A 317 -19.68 -3.96 2.05
C HIS A 317 -19.50 -2.62 1.33
N GLY A 318 -19.41 -2.61 0.00
CA GLY A 318 -19.33 -1.36 -0.76
C GLY A 318 -20.52 -0.44 -0.49
N LEU A 319 -21.73 -1.00 -0.40
CA LEU A 319 -22.93 -0.23 -0.07
C LEU A 319 -22.94 0.26 1.38
N TRP A 320 -22.55 -0.56 2.35
CA TRP A 320 -22.41 -0.15 3.76
C TRP A 320 -21.36 0.94 3.93
N MET A 321 -20.21 0.79 3.28
CA MET A 321 -19.18 1.81 3.32
C MET A 321 -19.66 3.14 2.73
N LEU A 322 -20.46 3.12 1.67
CA LEU A 322 -21.06 4.35 1.15
C LEU A 322 -22.13 4.93 2.09
N GLN A 323 -23.16 4.14 2.42
CA GLN A 323 -24.39 4.61 3.07
C GLN A 323 -24.26 4.77 4.58
N ASP A 324 -23.54 3.87 5.23
CA ASP A 324 -23.47 3.77 6.69
C ASP A 324 -22.14 4.29 7.26
N VAL A 325 -21.14 4.56 6.41
CA VAL A 325 -19.83 5.12 6.82
C VAL A 325 -19.52 6.45 6.15
N ALA A 326 -19.28 6.49 4.84
CA ALA A 326 -18.74 7.65 4.13
C ALA A 326 -19.71 8.83 4.11
N LEU A 327 -20.99 8.61 3.78
CA LEU A 327 -22.00 9.67 3.79
C LEU A 327 -22.27 10.21 5.22
N PRO A 328 -22.47 9.37 6.26
CA PRO A 328 -22.59 9.85 7.63
C PRO A 328 -21.37 10.62 8.14
N LEU A 329 -20.15 10.18 7.78
CA LEU A 329 -18.93 10.93 8.11
C LEU A 329 -18.86 12.27 7.39
N ALA A 330 -19.28 12.35 6.12
CA ALA A 330 -19.34 13.60 5.39
C ALA A 330 -20.34 14.58 6.03
N GLU A 331 -21.48 14.09 6.52
CA GLU A 331 -22.47 14.89 7.24
C GLU A 331 -21.97 15.35 8.62
N GLN A 332 -21.25 14.48 9.35
CA GLN A 332 -20.71 14.78 10.66
C GLN A 332 -19.55 15.80 10.61
N TYR A 333 -18.77 15.80 9.54
CA TYR A 333 -17.57 16.65 9.38
C TYR A 333 -17.62 17.51 8.11
N PRO A 334 -18.59 18.41 7.95
CA PRO A 334 -18.83 19.11 6.68
C PRO A 334 -17.61 19.90 6.17
N ASP A 335 -16.85 20.55 7.06
CA ASP A 335 -15.66 21.33 6.68
C ASP A 335 -14.46 20.46 6.28
N ASN A 336 -14.46 19.18 6.64
CA ASN A 336 -13.36 18.24 6.37
C ASN A 336 -13.80 17.06 5.49
N ALA A 337 -15.05 17.04 5.02
CA ALA A 337 -15.63 15.91 4.27
C ALA A 337 -14.86 15.62 2.97
N TRP A 338 -14.22 16.64 2.38
CA TRP A 338 -13.37 16.49 1.20
C TRP A 338 -12.19 15.51 1.43
N GLU A 339 -11.77 15.27 2.67
CA GLU A 339 -10.73 14.29 2.98
C GLU A 339 -11.16 12.85 2.73
N ILE A 340 -12.46 12.57 2.76
CA ILE A 340 -13.03 11.27 2.35
C ILE A 340 -12.77 11.08 0.84
N LEU A 341 -13.02 12.13 0.04
CA LEU A 341 -12.72 12.11 -1.39
C LEU A 341 -11.22 11.96 -1.65
N LEU A 342 -10.38 12.64 -0.87
CA LEU A 342 -8.92 12.52 -0.96
C LEU A 342 -8.47 11.07 -0.72
N GLY A 343 -8.98 10.46 0.35
CA GLY A 343 -8.68 9.06 0.70
C GLY A 343 -9.07 8.09 -0.39
N TYR A 344 -10.29 8.24 -0.92
CA TYR A 344 -10.81 7.44 -2.02
C TYR A 344 -9.91 7.58 -3.27
N ALA A 345 -9.61 8.82 -3.67
CA ALA A 345 -8.80 9.09 -4.86
C ALA A 345 -7.36 8.57 -4.71
N GLN A 346 -6.80 8.62 -3.50
CA GLN A 346 -5.45 8.11 -3.25
C GLN A 346 -5.38 6.60 -3.22
N GLU A 347 -6.34 5.92 -2.59
CA GLU A 347 -6.41 4.46 -2.62
C GLU A 347 -6.49 3.96 -4.07
N LYS A 348 -7.34 4.60 -4.89
CA LYS A 348 -7.45 4.33 -6.33
C LYS A 348 -6.14 4.57 -7.07
N TYR A 349 -5.55 5.76 -6.93
CA TYR A 349 -4.34 6.14 -7.66
C TYR A 349 -3.13 5.26 -7.29
N ILE A 350 -2.90 5.07 -5.98
CA ILE A 350 -1.79 4.25 -5.48
C ILE A 350 -2.04 2.77 -5.80
N GLY A 351 -3.28 2.30 -5.70
CA GLY A 351 -3.70 0.95 -6.05
C GLY A 351 -3.50 0.64 -7.53
N ASP A 352 -3.91 1.54 -8.44
CA ASP A 352 -3.67 1.40 -9.88
C ASP A 352 -2.17 1.31 -10.20
N ARG A 353 -1.36 2.16 -9.55
CA ARG A 353 0.11 2.14 -9.67
C ARG A 353 0.70 0.81 -9.19
N ALA A 354 0.22 0.28 -8.05
CA ALA A 354 0.63 -1.01 -7.52
C ALA A 354 0.21 -2.19 -8.43
N GLY A 355 -1.04 -2.23 -8.88
CA GLY A 355 -1.55 -3.28 -9.77
C GLY A 355 -0.80 -3.33 -11.10
N ASN A 356 -0.49 -2.16 -11.68
CA ASN A 356 0.34 -2.07 -12.87
C ASN A 356 1.75 -2.64 -12.64
N ALA A 357 2.40 -2.29 -11.52
CA ALA A 357 3.74 -2.79 -11.20
C ALA A 357 3.74 -4.32 -10.99
N ILE A 358 2.74 -4.88 -10.29
CA ILE A 358 2.61 -6.32 -10.08
C ILE A 358 2.50 -7.06 -11.42
N ILE A 359 1.66 -6.57 -12.34
CA ILE A 359 1.51 -7.17 -13.67
C ILE A 359 2.81 -7.08 -14.48
N GLN A 360 3.54 -5.97 -14.39
CA GLN A 360 4.85 -5.85 -15.04
C GLN A 360 5.87 -6.84 -14.45
N CYS A 361 5.92 -6.99 -13.12
CA CYS A 361 6.75 -7.99 -12.46
C CYS A 361 6.43 -9.41 -12.96
N ILE A 362 5.15 -9.76 -13.06
CA ILE A 362 4.70 -11.05 -13.59
C ILE A 362 5.14 -11.25 -15.05
N LYS A 363 4.93 -10.24 -15.91
CA LYS A 363 5.29 -10.33 -17.34
C LYS A 363 6.80 -10.43 -17.56
N GLN A 364 7.60 -9.86 -16.67
CA GLN A 364 9.07 -9.84 -16.76
C GLN A 364 9.73 -10.99 -15.99
N ALA A 365 8.98 -11.77 -15.21
CA ALA A 365 9.48 -12.90 -14.47
C ALA A 365 10.02 -13.97 -15.44
N THR A 366 11.34 -14.14 -15.45
CA THR A 366 12.05 -15.13 -16.28
C THR A 366 12.49 -16.35 -15.49
N ALA A 367 12.45 -16.27 -14.15
CA ALA A 367 12.81 -17.33 -13.23
C ALA A 367 11.57 -17.81 -12.45
N PRO A 368 11.53 -19.10 -12.05
CA PRO A 368 10.49 -19.59 -11.16
C PRO A 368 10.58 -18.91 -9.78
N LEU A 369 9.47 -18.90 -9.05
CA LEU A 369 9.46 -18.39 -7.67
C LEU A 369 10.51 -19.06 -6.77
N PRO A 370 11.10 -18.32 -5.82
CA PRO A 370 12.05 -18.90 -4.88
C PRO A 370 11.38 -19.99 -4.02
N GLN A 371 12.09 -21.10 -3.81
CA GLN A 371 11.67 -22.11 -2.84
C GLN A 371 11.97 -21.62 -1.43
N ILE A 372 10.92 -21.31 -0.67
CA ILE A 372 11.03 -20.91 0.72
C ILE A 372 10.82 -22.16 1.59
N SER A 373 11.91 -22.65 2.19
CA SER A 373 11.84 -23.77 3.13
C SER A 373 11.10 -23.33 4.40
N LEU A 374 10.21 -24.20 4.90
CA LEU A 374 9.65 -24.04 6.25
C LEU A 374 10.78 -24.35 7.24
N ALA A 375 11.23 -23.33 7.97
CA ALA A 375 12.19 -23.46 9.07
C ALA A 375 11.50 -24.02 10.31
#